data_AF-A0A4V1RWC2-F1
#
_entry.id   AF-A0A4V1RWC2-F1
#
_cell.length_a   1.000
_cell.length_b   1.000
_cell.length_c   1.000
_cell.angle_alpha   90.00
_cell.angle_beta   90.00
_cell.angle_gamma   90.00
#
_symmetry.space_group_name_H-M   'P 1'
#
loop_
_entity.id
_entity.type
_entity.pdbx_description
1 polymer ?
#
loop_
_entity_poly.entity_id
_entity_poly.type
_entity_poly.pdbx_seq_one_letter_code
_entity_poly.pdbx_strand_id
1 'polypeptide(L)'
;MKSKSEDVRFEEAFDAIMRWYRDEDRYPLTPSLAERLNRWKSAREFILTMKPLTDSSVVGFLMQTHQVSEPQAWRDVRDTKRFFASMEKTNKDFDRIMLISNIKDLRTKAEFSGDYKVVAQCNATLAKMGVGEEEAPDANVGKKIELHISFNPKLIGAKEIPNLLEQVEKYIGEAARRELMMEGDEL
;
A
#
# COMPACT_ATOMS: atom_id res chain seq x y z
N MET A 1 1.15 -38.04 8.73
CA MET A 1 1.10 -36.83 7.87
C MET A 1 0.55 -35.69 8.73
N LYS A 2 1.34 -34.63 8.98
CA LYS A 2 0.85 -33.46 9.74
C LYS A 2 -0.13 -32.69 8.87
N SER A 3 -1.39 -32.59 9.30
CA SER A 3 -2.39 -31.72 8.68
C SER A 3 -1.87 -30.28 8.77
N LYS A 4 -1.63 -29.62 7.63
CA LYS A 4 -1.41 -28.17 7.60
C LYS A 4 -2.61 -27.48 8.26
N SER A 5 -2.39 -26.39 8.99
CA SER A 5 -3.48 -25.57 9.54
C SER A 5 -4.37 -25.06 8.41
N GLU A 6 -5.67 -24.98 8.67
CA GLU A 6 -6.67 -24.61 7.67
C GLU A 6 -6.37 -23.24 7.04
N ASP A 7 -5.94 -22.27 7.85
CA ASP A 7 -5.60 -20.91 7.38
C ASP A 7 -4.50 -20.91 6.30
N VAL A 8 -3.47 -21.75 6.47
CA VAL A 8 -2.36 -21.86 5.50
C VAL A 8 -2.83 -22.47 4.18
N ARG A 9 -3.74 -23.45 4.22
CA ARG A 9 -4.34 -24.03 3.00
C ARG A 9 -5.21 -23.01 2.24
N PHE A 10 -5.85 -22.10 2.97
CA PHE A 10 -6.72 -21.10 2.37
C PHE A 10 -5.95 -19.92 1.76
N GLU A 11 -4.84 -19.51 2.39
CA GLU A 11 -3.89 -18.58 1.78
C GLU A 11 -3.30 -19.18 0.48
N GLU A 12 -2.95 -20.47 0.49
CA GLU A 12 -2.54 -21.19 -0.73
C GLU A 12 -3.62 -21.17 -1.82
N ALA A 13 -4.90 -21.30 -1.46
CA ALA A 13 -6.01 -21.26 -2.42
C ALA A 13 -6.28 -19.87 -3.00
N PHE A 14 -6.20 -18.81 -2.17
CA PHE A 14 -6.30 -17.43 -2.64
C PHE A 14 -5.15 -17.10 -3.59
N ASP A 15 -3.92 -17.47 -3.21
CA ASP A 15 -2.73 -17.25 -4.02
C ASP A 15 -2.78 -18.04 -5.34
N ALA A 16 -3.31 -19.27 -5.33
CA ALA A 16 -3.51 -20.05 -6.54
C ALA A 16 -4.47 -19.36 -7.52
N ILE A 17 -5.60 -18.83 -7.03
CA ILE A 17 -6.55 -18.09 -7.85
C ILE A 17 -5.93 -16.79 -8.38
N MET A 18 -5.12 -16.10 -7.56
CA MET A 18 -4.38 -14.89 -7.99
C MET A 18 -3.31 -15.20 -9.05
N ARG A 19 -2.65 -16.35 -8.98
CA ARG A 19 -1.67 -16.78 -10.00
C ARG A 19 -2.35 -17.11 -11.31
N TRP A 20 -3.45 -17.86 -11.27
CA TRP A 20 -4.29 -18.13 -12.44
C TRP A 20 -4.77 -16.83 -13.10
N TYR A 21 -5.23 -15.86 -12.30
CA TYR A 21 -5.69 -14.57 -12.85
C TYR A 21 -4.59 -13.79 -13.60
N ARG A 22 -3.32 -13.93 -13.19
CA ARG A 22 -2.19 -13.27 -13.86
C ARG A 22 -1.73 -14.00 -15.12
N ASP A 23 -1.86 -15.32 -15.15
CA ASP A 23 -1.37 -16.19 -16.21
C ASP A 23 -2.21 -17.48 -16.24
N GLU A 24 -3.31 -17.45 -16.99
CA GLU A 24 -4.34 -18.50 -17.01
C GLU A 24 -3.83 -19.80 -17.65
N ASP A 25 -3.04 -19.68 -18.72
CA ASP A 25 -2.49 -20.82 -19.48
C ASP A 25 -1.45 -21.61 -18.68
N ARG A 26 -0.71 -20.92 -17.80
CA ARG A 26 0.37 -21.53 -17.03
C ARG A 26 -0.11 -22.20 -15.73
N TYR A 27 -1.23 -21.74 -15.17
CA TYR A 27 -1.73 -22.19 -13.87
C TYR A 27 -3.21 -22.56 -13.92
N PRO A 28 -3.58 -23.69 -14.58
CA PRO A 28 -4.97 -24.10 -14.67
C PRO A 28 -5.57 -24.36 -13.29
N LEU A 29 -6.81 -23.88 -13.08
CA LEU A 29 -7.53 -24.10 -11.84
C LEU A 29 -8.02 -25.54 -11.71
N THR A 30 -7.91 -26.08 -10.50
CA THR A 30 -8.61 -27.31 -10.15
C THR A 30 -10.12 -27.03 -10.04
N PRO A 31 -11.00 -28.04 -10.22
CA PRO A 31 -12.46 -27.84 -10.14
C PRO A 31 -12.91 -27.18 -8.82
N SER A 32 -12.29 -27.56 -7.70
CA SER A 32 -12.58 -26.96 -6.39
C SER A 32 -12.21 -25.47 -6.30
N LEU A 33 -11.10 -25.05 -6.91
CA LEU A 33 -10.73 -23.64 -6.96
C LEU A 33 -11.62 -22.86 -7.93
N ALA A 34 -12.05 -23.48 -9.02
CA ALA A 34 -13.00 -22.89 -9.97
C ALA A 34 -14.36 -22.64 -9.31
N GLU A 35 -14.87 -23.58 -8.52
CA GLU A 35 -16.08 -23.39 -7.72
C GLU A 35 -15.94 -22.24 -6.72
N ARG A 36 -14.79 -22.14 -6.05
CA ARG A 36 -14.54 -21.04 -5.11
C ARG A 36 -14.50 -19.69 -5.80
N LEU A 37 -13.83 -19.61 -6.96
CA LEU A 37 -13.85 -18.41 -7.79
C LEU A 37 -15.27 -18.07 -8.26
N ASN A 38 -16.10 -19.06 -8.60
CA ASN A 38 -17.49 -18.83 -8.97
C ASN A 38 -18.29 -18.22 -7.82
N ARG A 39 -18.10 -18.70 -6.58
CA ARG A 39 -18.71 -18.07 -5.39
C ARG A 39 -18.29 -16.61 -5.24
N TRP A 40 -17.02 -16.29 -5.47
CA TRP A 40 -16.53 -14.92 -5.39
C TRP A 40 -17.15 -14.03 -6.48
N LYS A 41 -17.28 -14.54 -7.70
CA LYS A 41 -17.98 -13.83 -8.79
C LYS A 41 -19.44 -13.55 -8.43
N SER A 42 -20.16 -14.54 -7.88
CA SER A 42 -21.55 -14.35 -7.42
C SER A 42 -21.64 -13.32 -6.28
N ALA A 43 -20.72 -13.35 -5.32
CA ALA A 43 -20.67 -12.38 -4.23
C ALA A 43 -20.46 -10.96 -4.77
N ARG A 44 -19.52 -10.77 -5.72
CA ARG A 44 -19.28 -9.48 -6.36
C ARG A 44 -20.51 -8.97 -7.09
N GLU A 45 -21.15 -9.82 -7.88
CA GLU A 45 -22.35 -9.45 -8.62
C GLU A 45 -23.46 -8.97 -7.69
N PHE A 46 -23.69 -9.71 -6.60
CA PHE A 46 -24.66 -9.31 -5.58
C PHE A 46 -24.30 -7.97 -4.92
N ILE A 47 -23.02 -7.73 -4.61
CA ILE A 47 -22.55 -6.46 -4.04
C ILE A 47 -22.81 -5.29 -5.00
N LEU A 48 -22.54 -5.46 -6.29
CA LEU A 48 -22.71 -4.40 -7.28
C LEU A 48 -24.18 -4.11 -7.60
N THR A 49 -24.98 -5.16 -7.71
CA THR A 49 -26.38 -5.06 -8.16
C THR A 49 -27.31 -4.68 -7.00
N MET A 50 -27.16 -5.32 -5.84
CA MET A 50 -28.07 -5.10 -4.70
C MET A 50 -27.57 -4.03 -3.73
N LYS A 51 -26.29 -3.64 -3.80
CA LYS A 51 -25.65 -2.66 -2.91
C LYS A 51 -26.02 -2.89 -1.43
N PRO A 52 -25.77 -4.10 -0.89
CA PRO A 52 -26.18 -4.45 0.46
C PRO A 52 -25.47 -3.56 1.49
N LEU A 53 -26.21 -3.18 2.53
CA LEU A 53 -25.70 -2.33 3.61
C LEU A 53 -24.68 -3.06 4.50
N THR A 54 -24.76 -4.39 4.57
CA THR A 54 -23.94 -5.20 5.47
C THR A 54 -23.44 -6.47 4.77
N ASP A 55 -22.28 -6.94 5.22
CA ASP A 55 -21.69 -8.19 4.72
C ASP A 55 -22.56 -9.41 5.05
N SER A 56 -23.31 -9.37 6.16
CA SER A 56 -24.23 -10.43 6.56
C SER A 56 -25.27 -10.75 5.48
N SER A 57 -25.73 -9.75 4.73
CA SER A 57 -26.66 -9.97 3.60
C SER A 57 -25.99 -10.74 2.46
N VAL A 58 -24.71 -10.48 2.18
CA VAL A 58 -23.93 -11.22 1.18
C VAL A 58 -23.65 -12.65 1.65
N VAL A 59 -23.35 -12.81 2.93
CA VAL A 59 -23.14 -14.13 3.56
C VAL A 59 -24.41 -14.97 3.46
N GLY A 60 -25.57 -14.41 3.83
CA GLY A 60 -26.85 -15.10 3.69
C GLY A 60 -27.16 -15.52 2.26
N PHE A 61 -26.88 -14.64 1.28
CA PHE A 61 -26.99 -14.97 -0.14
C PHE A 61 -26.08 -16.13 -0.53
N LEU A 62 -24.79 -16.10 -0.16
CA LEU A 62 -23.84 -17.17 -0.48
C LEU A 62 -24.24 -18.50 0.14
N MET A 63 -24.70 -18.50 1.39
CA MET A 63 -25.18 -19.71 2.05
C MET A 63 -26.38 -20.31 1.32
N GLN A 64 -27.34 -19.49 0.89
CA GLN A 64 -28.54 -19.96 0.19
C GLN A 64 -28.23 -20.45 -1.23
N THR A 65 -27.42 -19.70 -1.99
CA THR A 65 -27.15 -20.00 -3.40
C THR A 65 -26.15 -21.13 -3.57
N HIS A 66 -25.11 -21.20 -2.74
CA HIS A 66 -24.00 -22.15 -2.89
C HIS A 66 -23.96 -23.24 -1.81
N GLN A 67 -24.93 -23.25 -0.89
CA GLN A 67 -25.06 -24.25 0.19
C GLN A 67 -23.78 -24.39 1.04
N VAL A 68 -23.03 -23.30 1.20
CA VAL A 68 -21.82 -23.27 2.01
C VAL A 68 -22.13 -22.95 3.47
N SER A 69 -21.26 -23.38 4.38
CA SER A 69 -21.36 -23.02 5.79
C SER A 69 -21.13 -21.54 6.02
N GLU A 70 -21.72 -20.98 7.08
CA GLU A 70 -21.57 -19.57 7.44
C GLU A 70 -20.09 -19.14 7.59
N PRO A 71 -19.20 -19.90 8.27
CA PRO A 71 -17.78 -19.52 8.36
C PRO A 71 -17.11 -19.47 6.98
N GLN A 72 -17.50 -20.37 6.07
CA GLN A 72 -16.96 -20.39 4.71
C GLN A 72 -17.47 -19.18 3.90
N ALA A 73 -18.75 -18.84 4.03
CA ALA A 73 -19.33 -17.67 3.37
C ALA A 73 -18.68 -16.37 3.83
N TRP A 74 -18.44 -16.18 5.13
CA TRP A 74 -17.70 -15.02 5.65
C TRP A 74 -16.30 -14.89 5.06
N ARG A 75 -15.58 -16.01 4.95
CA ARG A 75 -14.25 -16.04 4.31
C ARG A 75 -14.34 -15.70 2.83
N ASP A 76 -15.31 -16.27 2.12
CA ASP A 76 -15.50 -15.99 0.70
C ASP A 76 -15.87 -14.52 0.43
N VAL A 77 -16.67 -13.88 1.29
CA VAL A 77 -16.93 -12.43 1.21
C VAL A 77 -15.66 -11.61 1.41
N ARG A 78 -14.85 -11.95 2.42
CA ARG A 78 -13.56 -11.29 2.68
C ARG A 78 -12.61 -11.43 1.48
N ASP A 79 -12.46 -12.64 0.98
CA ASP A 79 -11.55 -12.95 -0.13
C ASP A 79 -12.05 -12.31 -1.44
N THR A 80 -13.36 -12.26 -1.68
CA THR A 80 -13.98 -11.53 -2.79
C THR A 80 -13.56 -10.07 -2.79
N LYS A 81 -13.74 -9.36 -1.66
CA LYS A 81 -13.37 -7.95 -1.55
C LYS A 81 -11.89 -7.74 -1.82
N ARG A 82 -11.02 -8.59 -1.24
CA ARG A 82 -9.57 -8.51 -1.43
C ARG A 82 -9.18 -8.77 -2.90
N PHE A 83 -9.75 -9.81 -3.50
CA PHE A 83 -9.45 -10.24 -4.86
C PHE A 83 -9.82 -9.15 -5.87
N PHE A 84 -11.06 -8.68 -5.86
CA PHE A 84 -11.52 -7.69 -6.83
C PHE A 84 -10.99 -6.27 -6.57
N ALA A 85 -10.73 -5.90 -5.31
CA ALA A 85 -10.03 -4.65 -5.02
C ALA A 85 -8.59 -4.65 -5.55
N SER A 86 -7.94 -5.82 -5.65
CA SER A 86 -6.59 -5.94 -6.21
C SER A 86 -6.55 -5.95 -7.75
N MET A 87 -7.69 -6.18 -8.41
CA MET A 87 -7.81 -6.19 -9.87
C MET A 87 -7.95 -4.79 -10.46
N GLU A 88 -8.68 -3.93 -9.78
CA GLU A 88 -8.86 -2.56 -10.21
C GLU A 88 -7.61 -1.78 -9.79
N LYS A 89 -6.84 -1.26 -10.78
CA LYS A 89 -5.87 -0.19 -10.50
C LYS A 89 -6.68 0.96 -9.94
N THR A 90 -6.73 1.06 -8.61
CA THR A 90 -7.45 2.10 -7.87
C THR A 90 -6.97 3.45 -8.39
N ASN A 91 -7.78 4.07 -9.24
CA ASN A 91 -7.57 5.45 -9.63
C ASN A 91 -8.08 6.28 -8.45
N LYS A 92 -7.17 6.54 -7.51
CA LYS A 92 -7.49 7.26 -6.26
C LYS A 92 -8.19 8.59 -6.52
N ASP A 93 -7.90 9.23 -7.65
CA ASP A 93 -8.54 10.49 -8.03
C ASP A 93 -9.99 10.25 -8.48
N PHE A 94 -10.23 9.21 -9.27
CA PHE A 94 -11.59 8.80 -9.64
C PHE A 94 -12.42 8.39 -8.41
N ASP A 95 -11.86 7.59 -7.50
CA ASP A 95 -12.56 7.17 -6.28
C ASP A 95 -12.86 8.36 -5.36
N ARG A 96 -11.94 9.33 -5.29
CA ARG A 96 -12.16 10.59 -4.56
C ARG A 96 -13.30 11.38 -5.19
N ILE A 97 -13.35 11.50 -6.51
CA ILE A 97 -14.45 12.16 -7.24
C ILE A 97 -15.78 11.47 -6.96
N MET A 98 -15.82 10.14 -7.04
CA MET A 98 -17.02 9.35 -6.76
C MET A 98 -17.49 9.50 -5.31
N LEU A 99 -16.57 9.48 -4.35
CA LEU A 99 -16.88 9.71 -2.94
C LEU A 99 -17.45 11.11 -2.70
N ILE A 100 -16.86 12.13 -3.31
CA ILE A 100 -17.37 13.52 -3.25
C ILE A 100 -18.80 13.58 -3.82
N SER A 101 -19.05 12.92 -4.96
CA SER A 101 -20.39 12.86 -5.56
C SER A 101 -21.40 12.22 -4.61
N ASN A 102 -21.06 11.08 -4.01
CA ASN A 102 -21.95 10.38 -3.06
C ASN A 102 -22.26 11.23 -1.81
N ILE A 103 -21.28 11.96 -1.29
CA ILE A 103 -21.48 12.85 -0.13
C ILE A 103 -22.40 14.02 -0.51
N LYS A 104 -22.27 14.58 -1.73
CA LYS A 104 -23.18 15.62 -2.23
C LYS A 104 -24.61 15.10 -2.37
N ASP A 105 -24.80 13.89 -2.89
CA ASP A 105 -26.12 13.28 -3.00
C ASP A 105 -26.76 13.02 -1.63
N LEU A 106 -25.97 12.51 -0.67
CA LEU A 106 -26.42 12.29 0.70
C LEU A 106 -26.80 13.61 1.38
N ARG A 107 -25.98 14.65 1.18
CA ARG A 107 -26.27 16.00 1.68
C ARG A 107 -27.61 16.51 1.14
N THR A 108 -27.83 16.42 -0.16
CA THR A 108 -29.09 16.85 -0.80
C THR A 108 -30.29 16.11 -0.20
N LYS A 109 -30.21 14.78 -0.05
CA LYS A 109 -31.27 13.97 0.58
C LYS A 109 -31.52 14.34 2.04
N ALA A 110 -30.46 14.59 2.81
CA ALA A 110 -30.57 15.01 4.21
C ALA A 110 -31.19 16.41 4.33
N GLU A 111 -30.85 17.32 3.42
CA GLU A 111 -31.43 18.66 3.35
C GLU A 111 -32.93 18.62 3.02
N PHE A 112 -33.35 17.78 2.07
CA PHE A 112 -34.76 17.52 1.80
C PHE A 112 -35.50 16.89 2.98
N SER A 113 -34.80 16.08 3.78
CA SER A 113 -35.37 15.40 4.95
C SER A 113 -35.35 16.27 6.22
N GLY A 114 -34.79 17.49 6.16
CA GLY A 114 -34.63 18.38 7.31
C GLY A 114 -33.60 17.94 8.36
N ASP A 115 -32.78 16.93 8.06
CA ASP A 115 -31.73 16.46 8.96
C ASP A 115 -30.44 17.27 8.76
N TYR A 116 -30.42 18.46 9.36
CA TYR A 116 -29.27 19.36 9.30
C TYR A 116 -28.03 18.84 10.03
N LYS A 117 -28.17 17.85 10.92
CA LYS A 117 -27.02 17.24 11.60
C LYS A 117 -26.20 16.41 10.61
N VAL A 118 -26.88 15.63 9.77
CA VAL A 118 -26.22 14.87 8.69
C VAL A 118 -25.63 15.82 7.65
N VAL A 119 -26.33 16.92 7.30
CA VAL A 119 -25.79 17.96 6.40
C VAL A 119 -24.49 18.55 6.94
N ALA A 120 -24.43 18.91 8.24
CA ALA A 120 -23.23 19.44 8.86
C ALA A 120 -22.06 18.42 8.84
N GLN A 121 -22.36 17.13 9.05
CA GLN A 121 -21.36 16.06 8.95
C GLN A 121 -20.84 15.88 7.51
N CYS A 122 -21.72 15.93 6.51
CA CYS A 122 -21.33 15.91 5.10
C CYS A 122 -20.41 17.08 4.76
N ASN A 123 -20.77 18.30 5.18
CA ASN A 123 -19.96 19.50 4.94
C ASN A 123 -18.59 19.42 5.63
N ALA A 124 -18.54 18.97 6.89
CA ALA A 124 -17.27 18.77 7.59
C ALA A 124 -16.38 17.72 6.90
N THR A 125 -16.99 16.68 6.33
CA THR A 125 -16.27 15.64 5.59
C THR A 125 -15.73 16.16 4.26
N LEU A 126 -16.51 16.97 3.52
CA LEU A 126 -16.04 17.61 2.28
C LEU A 126 -14.90 18.61 2.53
N ALA A 127 -14.98 19.39 3.61
CA ALA A 127 -13.91 20.32 4.00
C ALA A 127 -12.60 19.58 4.31
N LYS A 128 -12.66 18.46 5.05
CA LYS A 128 -11.49 17.60 5.31
C LYS A 128 -10.87 16.99 4.04
N MET A 129 -11.68 16.85 2.98
CA MET A 129 -11.22 16.38 1.68
C MET A 129 -10.65 17.50 0.81
N GLY A 130 -10.48 18.72 1.32
CA GLY A 130 -9.93 19.86 0.57
C GLY A 130 -10.83 20.33 -0.57
N VAL A 131 -12.13 20.01 -0.53
CA VAL A 131 -13.08 20.45 -1.56
C VAL A 131 -13.38 21.93 -1.36
N GLY A 132 -12.74 22.79 -2.16
CA GLY A 132 -12.89 24.25 -2.11
C GLY A 132 -11.67 25.02 -1.60
N GLU A 133 -10.58 24.32 -1.25
CA GLU A 133 -9.28 24.95 -1.08
C GLU A 133 -8.66 25.17 -2.47
N GLU A 134 -8.16 26.39 -2.75
CA GLU A 134 -7.38 26.65 -3.96
C GLU A 134 -6.21 25.66 -4.03
N GLU A 135 -5.96 25.09 -5.21
CA GLU A 135 -4.88 24.13 -5.41
C GLU A 135 -3.57 24.69 -4.86
N ALA A 136 -3.08 24.12 -3.76
CA ALA A 136 -1.74 24.41 -3.28
C ALA A 136 -0.77 24.07 -4.42
N PRO A 137 0.19 24.95 -4.77
CA PRO A 137 1.12 24.70 -5.85
C PRO A 137 1.83 23.36 -5.60
N ASP A 138 1.83 22.51 -6.62
CA ASP A 138 2.34 21.13 -6.59
C ASP A 138 3.59 20.98 -5.71
N ALA A 139 3.43 20.32 -4.58
CA ALA A 139 4.54 20.01 -3.66
C ALA A 139 5.52 18.96 -4.22
N ASN A 140 5.33 18.51 -5.47
CA ASN A 140 6.18 17.57 -6.19
C ASN A 140 7.24 18.25 -7.07
N VAL A 141 7.67 19.46 -6.73
CA VAL A 141 8.97 19.95 -7.20
C VAL A 141 10.04 19.13 -6.46
N GLY A 142 10.61 18.15 -7.15
CA GLY A 142 11.59 17.22 -6.61
C GLY A 142 12.62 17.95 -5.74
N LYS A 143 12.72 17.56 -4.47
CA LYS A 143 13.74 18.09 -3.56
C LYS A 143 15.11 17.77 -4.15
N LYS A 144 15.75 18.78 -4.73
CA LYS A 144 17.12 18.70 -5.23
C LYS A 144 18.03 18.55 -4.00
N ILE A 145 18.48 17.33 -3.73
CA ILE A 145 19.44 17.07 -2.64
C ILE A 145 20.83 17.44 -3.18
N GLU A 146 21.33 18.62 -2.82
CA GLU A 146 22.72 18.98 -3.08
C GLU A 146 23.62 18.30 -2.04
N LEU A 147 24.33 17.26 -2.47
CA LEU A 147 25.26 16.50 -1.64
C LEU A 147 26.62 17.20 -1.62
N HIS A 148 26.91 17.96 -0.56
CA HIS A 148 28.24 18.49 -0.30
C HIS A 148 29.12 17.41 0.36
N ILE A 149 29.88 16.68 -0.45
CA ILE A 149 30.90 15.74 0.03
C ILE A 149 32.10 16.56 0.51
N SER A 150 32.21 16.76 1.83
CA SER A 150 33.40 17.37 2.45
C SER A 150 34.11 16.33 3.32
N PHE A 151 35.43 16.24 3.18
CA PHE A 151 36.28 15.34 3.96
C PHE A 151 36.61 15.97 5.34
N ASN A 152 35.59 16.44 6.04
CA ASN A 152 35.73 16.97 7.40
C ASN A 152 35.28 15.91 8.43
N PRO A 153 36.22 15.17 9.04
CA PRO A 153 35.89 14.11 10.00
C PRO A 153 35.19 14.64 11.27
N LYS A 154 35.16 15.97 11.49
CA LYS A 154 34.39 16.60 12.57
C LYS A 154 32.87 16.38 12.44
N LEU A 155 32.36 16.23 11.22
CA LEU A 155 30.92 16.03 10.97
C LEU A 155 30.41 14.63 11.37
N ILE A 156 31.32 13.67 11.59
CA ILE A 156 31.00 12.27 11.92
C ILE A 156 31.24 12.00 13.43
N GLY A 157 31.61 13.02 14.22
CA GLY A 157 31.79 12.89 15.67
C GLY A 157 33.07 12.16 16.10
N ALA A 158 34.07 12.09 15.22
CA ALA A 158 35.38 11.55 15.58
C ALA A 158 36.11 12.50 16.55
N LYS A 159 36.64 11.96 17.65
CA LYS A 159 37.43 12.72 18.63
C LYS A 159 38.77 13.13 18.02
N GLU A 160 39.19 14.38 18.24
CA GLU A 160 40.51 14.86 17.80
C GLU A 160 41.61 14.03 18.47
N ILE A 161 42.47 13.42 17.66
CA ILE A 161 43.71 12.79 18.14
C ILE A 161 44.76 13.90 18.22
N PRO A 162 45.24 14.28 19.42
CA PRO A 162 46.34 15.22 19.54
C PRO A 162 47.59 14.62 18.90
N ASN A 163 48.34 15.43 18.14
CA ASN A 163 49.59 15.04 17.47
C ASN A 163 49.45 13.94 16.40
N LEU A 164 48.39 14.02 15.57
CA LEU A 164 48.19 13.11 14.44
C LEU A 164 49.41 13.07 13.49
N LEU A 165 50.02 14.23 13.21
CA LEU A 165 51.19 14.33 12.34
C LEU A 165 52.42 13.61 12.92
N GLU A 166 52.71 13.77 14.21
CA GLU A 166 53.84 13.09 14.87
C GLU A 166 53.62 11.57 14.97
N GLN A 167 52.37 11.13 15.16
CA GLN A 167 52.06 9.70 15.16
C GLN A 167 52.19 9.11 13.76
N VAL A 168 51.77 9.83 12.72
CA VAL A 168 51.96 9.41 11.32
C VAL A 168 53.43 9.31 10.97
N GLU A 169 54.28 10.27 11.38
CA GLU A 169 55.74 10.19 11.20
C GLU A 169 56.36 8.96 11.88
N LYS A 170 55.83 8.53 13.02
CA LYS A 170 56.32 7.34 13.73
C LYS A 170 55.94 6.01 13.06
N TYR A 171 54.85 5.99 12.28
CA TYR A 171 54.37 4.81 11.54
C TYR A 171 54.79 4.80 10.07
N ILE A 172 55.31 5.92 9.56
CA ILE A 172 55.97 5.98 8.26
C ILE A 172 57.38 5.38 8.40
N GLY A 173 57.50 4.11 8.04
CA GLY A 173 58.79 3.44 7.90
C GLY A 173 59.67 4.11 6.84
N GLU A 174 60.97 3.85 6.87
CA GLU A 174 62.03 4.47 6.05
C GLU A 174 61.74 4.60 4.54
N ALA A 175 60.78 3.82 4.01
CA ALA A 175 60.30 3.88 2.64
C ALA A 175 59.66 5.23 2.25
N ALA A 176 58.78 5.83 3.06
CA ALA A 176 58.14 7.10 2.68
C ALA A 176 59.00 8.34 3.02
N ARG A 177 60.01 8.17 3.88
CA ARG A 177 61.04 9.20 4.13
C ARG A 177 61.90 9.46 2.89
N ARG A 178 62.07 8.44 2.04
CA ARG A 178 62.81 8.55 0.77
C ARG A 178 61.99 9.24 -0.32
N GLU A 179 60.67 9.08 -0.32
CA GLU A 179 59.78 9.83 -1.26
C GLU A 179 59.69 11.31 -0.90
N LEU A 180 59.55 11.67 0.39
CA LEU A 180 59.47 13.06 0.84
C LEU A 180 60.76 13.89 0.63
N MET A 181 61.93 13.25 0.52
CA MET A 181 63.19 13.94 0.19
C MET A 181 63.46 14.03 -1.32
N MET A 182 62.73 13.29 -2.17
CA MET A 182 62.85 13.41 -3.63
C MET A 182 61.97 14.52 -4.21
N GLU A 183 60.94 14.98 -3.49
CA GLU A 183 60.14 16.16 -3.87
C GLU A 183 60.73 17.50 -3.37
N GLY A 184 61.84 17.48 -2.62
CA GLY A 184 62.49 18.68 -2.09
C GLY A 184 63.57 19.32 -2.98
N ASP A 185 63.96 18.66 -4.08
CA ASP A 185 65.01 19.12 -5.01
C ASP A 185 64.47 19.61 -6.38
N GLU A 186 63.15 19.73 -6.53
CA GLU A 186 62.52 20.45 -7.65
C GLU A 186 61.82 21.72 -7.16
N LEU A 187 62.60 22.71 -6.75
CA LEU A 187 62.23 24.14 -6.73
C LEU A 187 63.44 25.01 -7.08
#